data_AF-U1PHU2-F1
#
_entry.id   AF-U1PHU2-F1
#
_cell.length_a   1.000
_cell.length_b   1.000
_cell.length_c   1.000
_cell.angle_alpha   90.00
_cell.angle_beta   90.00
_cell.angle_gamma   90.00
#
_symmetry.space_group_name_H-M   'P 1'
#
loop_
_entity.id
_entity.type
_entity.pdbx_description
1 polymer ?
#
loop_
_entity_poly.entity_id
_entity_poly.type
_entity_poly.pdbx_seq_one_letter_code
_entity_poly.pdbx_strand_id
1 'polypeptide(L)'
;MHALFKPVDATTVNVLVPESGLFEGVPVVRDGKLSEEAKKALEDVYDTESSPDPVALETFTASVDGASDTRVTGKSVVINLASDVLFDSDSADLSAQADATLKKAADQLSTYPGGEVSIVGHTDDVADDAHNLDLSKRRATSVSDRLGQLTNMSAFSVSTDGKGESTPRVPNDSDGNRQLNRRVEITLVPTQATSSTSSPDASKGTGHGSGDLPKAEGPVAKGSEGVTVKRDGRQDELTFVLTEVTRRGKYLVGEVKATGGPGGTQTGPADWLQPTQLAGSARGEEDNRLTSAVTGLSLLTAQTRYYPVDYTAAEGTHHPLSEITADNQLGAGDTTTLTVVWPDTGQDTVTLDLQPAQHSTPSPNNPFRLTDIPVKR
;
A
#
# COMPACT_ATOMS: atom_id res chain seq x y z
N MET A 1 -11.39 -2.31 -27.26
CA MET A 1 -11.93 -2.64 -25.92
C MET A 1 -13.00 -1.61 -25.60
N HIS A 2 -14.21 -2.05 -25.25
CA HIS A 2 -15.30 -1.18 -24.80
C HIS A 2 -15.67 -1.62 -23.37
N ALA A 3 -15.98 -0.67 -22.50
CA ALA A 3 -16.38 -0.94 -21.12
C ALA A 3 -17.60 -0.08 -20.75
N LEU A 4 -18.54 -0.65 -20.01
CA LEU A 4 -19.71 0.04 -19.48
C LEU A 4 -19.46 0.43 -18.03
N PHE A 5 -19.81 1.66 -17.67
CA PHE A 5 -19.72 2.13 -16.29
C PHE A 5 -20.80 3.19 -15.99
N LYS A 6 -21.09 3.42 -14.70
CA LYS A 6 -22.03 4.47 -14.25
C LYS A 6 -21.66 5.84 -14.83
N PRO A 7 -22.63 6.70 -15.13
CA PRO A 7 -22.35 8.02 -15.67
C PRO A 7 -21.35 8.80 -14.81
N VAL A 8 -20.29 9.30 -15.44
CA VAL A 8 -19.31 10.20 -14.81
C VAL A 8 -19.45 11.60 -15.40
N ASP A 9 -19.19 12.61 -14.59
CA ASP A 9 -19.09 14.00 -15.06
C ASP A 9 -17.67 14.28 -15.59
N ALA A 10 -17.26 13.48 -16.57
CA ALA A 10 -15.98 13.62 -17.25
C ALA A 10 -16.15 13.33 -18.75
N THR A 11 -15.39 14.05 -19.58
CA THR A 11 -15.35 13.84 -21.04
C THR A 11 -14.37 12.74 -21.44
N THR A 12 -13.43 12.42 -20.56
CA THR A 12 -12.41 11.39 -20.74
C THR A 12 -12.14 10.69 -19.41
N VAL A 13 -11.74 9.42 -19.47
CA VAL A 13 -11.31 8.61 -18.32
C VAL A 13 -9.95 7.98 -18.59
N ASN A 14 -9.25 7.58 -17.53
CA ASN A 14 -8.07 6.74 -17.65
C ASN A 14 -8.46 5.29 -17.35
N VAL A 15 -7.93 4.34 -18.14
CA VAL A 15 -8.29 2.92 -18.06
C VAL A 15 -7.02 2.11 -17.89
N LEU A 16 -6.86 1.47 -16.74
CA LEU A 16 -5.80 0.46 -16.53
C LEU A 16 -6.32 -0.87 -17.09
N VAL A 17 -5.57 -1.44 -18.02
CA VAL A 17 -5.91 -2.72 -18.64
C VAL A 17 -4.81 -3.73 -18.31
N PRO A 18 -5.17 -4.88 -17.70
CA PRO A 18 -4.24 -5.97 -17.44
C PRO A 18 -3.37 -6.32 -18.66
N GLU A 19 -2.09 -6.55 -18.41
CA GLU A 19 -1.01 -6.86 -19.34
C GLU A 19 -0.75 -5.81 -20.44
N SER A 20 -1.54 -4.73 -20.47
CA SER A 20 -1.59 -3.79 -21.59
C SER A 20 -1.18 -2.36 -21.24
N GLY A 21 -1.23 -1.94 -19.98
CA GLY A 21 -0.82 -0.61 -19.56
C GLY A 21 -1.94 0.30 -19.06
N LEU A 22 -1.59 1.58 -18.87
CA LEU A 22 -2.56 2.65 -18.62
C LEU A 22 -2.92 3.36 -19.93
N PHE A 23 -4.19 3.34 -20.30
CA PHE A 23 -4.73 4.11 -21.42
C PHE A 23 -5.30 5.43 -20.90
N GLU A 24 -4.72 6.53 -21.35
CA GLU A 24 -5.10 7.86 -20.88
C GLU A 24 -6.07 8.56 -21.82
N GLY A 25 -6.91 9.43 -21.27
CA GLY A 25 -7.76 10.30 -22.07
C GLY A 25 -8.80 9.54 -22.91
N VAL A 26 -9.17 8.32 -22.51
CA VAL A 26 -10.15 7.48 -23.19
C VAL A 26 -11.49 8.22 -23.22
N PRO A 27 -12.04 8.55 -24.40
CA PRO A 27 -13.25 9.36 -24.49
C PRO A 27 -14.46 8.68 -23.85
N VAL A 28 -15.23 9.44 -23.07
CA VAL A 28 -16.53 8.99 -22.56
C VAL A 28 -17.59 9.27 -23.63
N VAL A 29 -18.19 8.21 -24.17
CA VAL A 29 -19.26 8.30 -25.16
C VAL A 29 -20.59 7.99 -24.48
N ARG A 30 -21.55 8.91 -24.55
CA ARG A 30 -22.88 8.76 -23.97
C ARG A 30 -23.82 7.99 -24.92
N ASP A 31 -24.82 7.34 -24.34
CA ASP A 31 -25.88 6.65 -25.08
C ASP A 31 -26.51 7.58 -26.13
N GLY A 32 -26.52 7.11 -27.38
CA GLY A 32 -26.96 7.86 -28.56
C GLY A 32 -25.83 8.42 -29.44
N LYS A 33 -24.56 8.35 -29.00
CA LYS A 33 -23.37 8.72 -29.81
C LYS A 33 -22.42 7.55 -30.11
N LEU A 34 -22.81 6.33 -29.77
CA LEU A 34 -22.03 5.12 -30.03
C LEU A 34 -21.97 4.84 -31.54
N SER A 35 -20.79 4.47 -32.05
CA SER A 35 -20.65 3.95 -33.41
C SER A 35 -21.30 2.56 -33.53
N GLU A 36 -21.57 2.09 -34.75
CA GLU A 36 -22.13 0.75 -34.97
C GLU A 36 -21.17 -0.34 -34.47
N GLU A 37 -19.86 -0.13 -34.58
CA GLU A 37 -18.85 -1.03 -34.04
C GLU A 37 -18.90 -1.08 -32.50
N ALA A 38 -19.08 0.07 -31.84
CA ALA A 38 -19.22 0.14 -30.39
C ALA A 38 -20.51 -0.53 -29.93
N LYS A 39 -21.63 -0.31 -30.64
CA LYS A 39 -22.90 -1.00 -30.34
C LYS A 39 -22.75 -2.52 -30.45
N LYS A 40 -22.12 -3.00 -31.53
CA LYS A 40 -21.85 -4.43 -31.73
C LYS A 40 -20.94 -5.00 -30.64
N ALA A 41 -19.89 -4.27 -30.25
CA ALA A 41 -19.01 -4.71 -29.18
C ALA A 41 -19.73 -4.82 -27.82
N LEU A 42 -20.75 -4.00 -27.58
CA LEU A 42 -21.58 -4.07 -26.37
C LEU A 42 -22.52 -5.28 -26.35
N GLU A 43 -22.84 -5.90 -27.49
CA GLU A 43 -23.66 -7.13 -27.54
C GLU A 43 -22.97 -8.31 -26.83
N ASP A 44 -21.64 -8.32 -26.85
CA ASP A 44 -20.80 -9.35 -26.24
C ASP A 44 -20.28 -8.95 -24.84
N VAL A 45 -20.59 -7.73 -24.36
CA VAL A 45 -20.27 -7.33 -22.99
C VAL A 45 -21.27 -7.98 -22.07
N TYR A 46 -20.78 -8.85 -21.17
CA TYR A 46 -21.60 -9.33 -20.06
C TYR A 46 -22.18 -8.13 -19.32
N ASP A 47 -23.51 -8.03 -19.31
CA ASP A 47 -24.23 -7.11 -18.45
C ASP A 47 -23.93 -7.53 -17.00
N THR A 48 -22.92 -6.88 -16.43
CA THR A 48 -22.79 -6.83 -14.99
C THR A 48 -23.87 -5.85 -14.54
N GLU A 49 -25.08 -6.34 -14.28
CA GLU A 49 -26.30 -5.57 -13.94
C GLU A 49 -26.15 -4.52 -12.80
N SER A 50 -24.98 -4.30 -12.21
CA SER A 50 -24.69 -3.13 -11.37
C SER A 50 -23.28 -2.60 -11.66
N SER A 51 -23.12 -1.60 -12.53
CA SER A 51 -21.86 -0.87 -12.53
C SER A 51 -21.66 -0.30 -11.10
N PRO A 52 -20.60 -0.72 -10.39
CA PRO A 52 -20.44 -0.34 -8.99
C PRO A 52 -20.33 1.18 -8.90
N ASP A 53 -20.81 1.76 -7.79
CA ASP A 53 -20.54 3.18 -7.54
C ASP A 53 -19.02 3.42 -7.56
N PRO A 54 -18.57 4.57 -8.06
CA PRO A 54 -17.17 4.94 -7.96
C PRO A 54 -16.71 4.80 -6.51
N VAL A 55 -15.63 4.04 -6.34
CA VAL A 55 -15.02 3.81 -5.02
C VAL A 55 -13.84 4.72 -4.85
N ALA A 56 -13.61 5.16 -3.61
CA ALA A 56 -12.41 5.90 -3.28
C ALA A 56 -11.21 4.96 -3.34
N LEU A 57 -10.16 5.40 -4.01
CA LEU A 57 -8.86 4.74 -3.95
C LEU A 57 -8.27 4.92 -2.55
N GLU A 58 -7.73 3.84 -2.03
CA GLU A 58 -7.07 3.72 -0.74
C GLU A 58 -5.55 3.68 -0.94
N THR A 59 -4.81 4.14 0.06
CA THR A 59 -3.35 4.13 0.05
C THR A 59 -2.82 3.51 1.32
N PHE A 60 -1.74 2.73 1.19
CA PHE A 60 -1.02 2.16 2.32
C PHE A 60 0.46 2.54 2.27
N THR A 61 0.98 3.02 3.40
CA THR A 61 2.41 3.32 3.58
C THR A 61 2.91 2.75 4.90
N ALA A 62 4.19 2.38 4.94
CA ALA A 62 4.85 1.91 6.16
C ALA A 62 6.15 2.67 6.38
N SER A 63 6.52 2.89 7.64
CA SER A 63 7.86 3.40 7.95
C SER A 63 8.91 2.32 7.73
N VAL A 64 10.08 2.71 7.24
CA VAL A 64 11.17 1.78 6.91
C VAL A 64 11.67 1.01 8.14
N ASP A 65 11.56 1.60 9.32
CA ASP A 65 11.91 1.00 10.62
C ASP A 65 10.82 0.08 11.20
N GLY A 66 9.67 -0.07 10.52
CA GLY A 66 8.53 -0.88 11.00
C GLY A 66 7.79 -0.27 12.19
N ALA A 67 8.11 0.95 12.60
CA ALA A 67 7.50 1.59 13.77
C ALA A 67 6.03 2.00 13.56
N SER A 68 5.63 2.22 12.31
CA SER A 68 4.28 2.67 11.98
C SER A 68 3.84 2.28 10.57
N ASP A 69 2.55 2.09 10.39
CA ASP A 69 1.90 2.02 9.08
C ASP A 69 0.66 2.91 9.04
N THR A 70 0.32 3.39 7.84
CA THR A 70 -0.82 4.30 7.62
C THR A 70 -1.64 3.83 6.43
N ARG A 71 -2.94 3.64 6.67
CA ARG A 71 -3.95 3.38 5.65
C ARG A 71 -4.88 4.57 5.53
N VAL A 72 -5.02 5.11 4.33
CA VAL A 72 -5.97 6.19 4.03
C VAL A 72 -7.05 5.64 3.12
N THR A 73 -8.31 5.85 3.49
CA THR A 73 -9.48 5.49 2.70
C THR A 73 -10.29 6.74 2.35
N GLY A 74 -11.37 6.58 1.57
CA GLY A 74 -12.32 7.68 1.33
C GLY A 74 -13.09 8.13 2.58
N LYS A 75 -13.02 7.38 3.68
CA LYS A 75 -13.81 7.63 4.91
C LYS A 75 -12.97 7.88 6.15
N SER A 76 -11.77 7.31 6.21
CA SER A 76 -10.95 7.31 7.42
C SER A 76 -9.46 7.25 7.11
N VAL A 77 -8.67 7.65 8.09
CA VAL A 77 -7.23 7.38 8.18
C VAL A 77 -6.99 6.48 9.37
N VAL A 78 -6.29 5.38 9.18
CA VAL A 78 -5.88 4.45 10.25
C VAL A 78 -4.36 4.47 10.31
N ILE A 79 -3.81 4.79 11.47
CA ILE A 79 -2.38 4.79 11.75
C ILE A 79 -2.13 3.73 12.81
N ASN A 80 -1.36 2.70 12.48
CA ASN A 80 -0.90 1.71 13.45
C ASN A 80 0.50 2.09 13.91
N LEU A 81 0.72 2.02 15.23
CA LEU A 81 2.01 2.28 15.86
C LEU A 81 2.46 1.01 16.60
N ALA A 82 3.66 0.52 16.31
CA ALA A 82 4.19 -0.69 16.93
C ALA A 82 4.45 -0.44 18.43
N SER A 83 3.84 -1.25 19.31
CA SER A 83 3.99 -1.07 20.76
C SER A 83 5.43 -1.30 21.21
N ASP A 84 6.16 -2.19 20.54
CA ASP A 84 7.57 -2.48 20.83
C ASP A 84 8.50 -1.28 20.57
N VAL A 85 8.06 -0.30 19.75
CA VAL A 85 8.77 0.96 19.54
C VAL A 85 8.29 2.02 20.53
N LEU A 86 6.99 2.04 20.83
CA LEU A 86 6.40 3.05 21.69
C LEU A 86 6.69 2.84 23.18
N PHE A 87 6.84 1.60 23.63
CA PHE A 87 6.88 1.26 25.05
C PHE A 87 7.96 0.22 25.34
N ASP A 88 8.52 0.29 26.54
CA ASP A 88 9.29 -0.83 27.08
C ASP A 88 8.37 -2.03 27.38
N SER A 89 8.99 -3.21 27.55
CA SER A 89 8.27 -4.45 27.87
C SER A 89 7.38 -4.28 29.10
N ASP A 90 6.13 -4.72 28.98
CA ASP A 90 5.09 -4.63 30.02
C ASP A 90 4.84 -3.20 30.58
N SER A 91 5.26 -2.17 29.85
CA SER A 91 5.12 -0.77 30.26
C SER A 91 4.10 -0.01 29.42
N ALA A 92 3.56 1.07 30.00
CA ALA A 92 2.80 2.11 29.31
C ALA A 92 3.55 3.46 29.28
N ASP A 93 4.78 3.49 29.79
CA ASP A 93 5.66 4.65 29.70
C ASP A 93 6.27 4.71 28.31
N LEU A 94 6.19 5.90 27.69
CA LEU A 94 6.70 6.09 26.34
C LEU A 94 8.23 5.99 26.31
N SER A 95 8.74 5.23 25.35
CA SER A 95 10.17 5.08 25.10
C SER A 95 10.78 6.38 24.55
N ALA A 96 12.11 6.46 24.56
CA ALA A 96 12.82 7.57 23.92
C ALA A 96 12.59 7.66 22.40
N GLN A 97 12.25 6.54 21.75
CA GLN A 97 11.98 6.48 20.30
C GLN A 97 10.54 6.85 19.95
N ALA A 98 9.61 6.75 20.93
CA ALA A 98 8.19 6.98 20.72
C ALA A 98 7.88 8.37 20.16
N ASP A 99 8.64 9.40 20.58
CA ASP A 99 8.43 10.78 20.16
C ASP A 99 8.53 10.99 18.64
N ALA A 100 9.51 10.37 18.00
CA ALA A 100 9.69 10.50 16.56
C ALA A 100 8.51 9.86 15.80
N THR A 101 8.06 8.69 16.27
CA THR A 101 6.93 7.95 15.69
C THR A 101 5.61 8.68 15.92
N LEU A 102 5.34 9.16 17.14
CA LEU A 102 4.15 9.92 17.49
C LEU A 102 4.11 11.28 16.80
N LYS A 103 5.26 11.90 16.55
CA LYS A 103 5.33 13.13 15.76
C LYS A 103 4.86 12.89 14.31
N LYS A 104 5.24 11.79 13.67
CA LYS A 104 4.74 11.45 12.32
C LYS A 104 3.22 11.28 12.32
N ALA A 105 2.66 10.61 13.33
CA ALA A 105 1.21 10.46 13.50
C ALA A 105 0.52 11.83 13.71
N ALA A 106 1.09 12.68 14.56
CA ALA A 106 0.59 14.04 14.81
C ALA A 106 0.62 14.93 13.55
N ASP A 107 1.69 14.85 12.76
CA ASP A 107 1.83 15.55 11.50
C ASP A 107 0.75 15.09 10.50
N GLN A 108 0.48 13.77 10.41
CA GLN A 108 -0.60 13.22 9.59
C GLN A 108 -1.97 13.73 10.04
N LEU A 109 -2.28 13.68 11.35
CA LEU A 109 -3.55 14.19 11.89
C LEU A 109 -3.73 15.69 11.60
N SER A 110 -2.66 16.48 11.66
CA SER A 110 -2.70 17.93 11.42
C SER A 110 -3.09 18.33 9.99
N THR A 111 -3.02 17.39 9.03
CA THR A 111 -3.46 17.63 7.66
C THR A 111 -4.99 17.69 7.52
N TYR A 112 -5.72 17.28 8.56
CA TYR A 112 -7.18 17.26 8.59
C TYR A 112 -7.72 18.41 9.46
N PRO A 113 -8.81 19.07 9.04
CA PRO A 113 -9.37 20.23 9.74
C PRO A 113 -10.07 19.89 11.05
N GLY A 114 -10.32 18.61 11.33
CA GLY A 114 -11.04 18.11 12.50
C GLY A 114 -11.78 16.81 12.18
N GLY A 115 -12.26 16.11 13.20
CA GLY A 115 -12.88 14.79 13.06
C GLY A 115 -13.08 14.05 14.37
N GLU A 116 -13.46 12.80 14.27
CA GLU A 116 -13.44 11.86 15.39
C GLU A 116 -12.12 11.10 15.36
N VAL A 117 -11.41 11.07 16.50
CA VAL A 117 -10.15 10.34 16.65
C VAL A 117 -10.33 9.30 17.74
N SER A 118 -10.25 8.02 17.37
CA SER A 118 -10.23 6.90 18.31
C SER A 118 -8.82 6.35 18.43
N ILE A 119 -8.35 6.16 19.66
CA ILE A 119 -7.03 5.60 19.96
C ILE A 119 -7.23 4.32 20.75
N VAL A 120 -6.87 3.19 20.17
CA VAL A 120 -7.14 1.86 20.73
C VAL A 120 -5.85 1.07 20.91
N GLY A 121 -5.59 0.60 22.12
CA GLY A 121 -4.47 -0.28 22.40
C GLY A 121 -4.82 -1.76 22.18
N HIS A 122 -3.85 -2.53 21.70
CA HIS A 122 -3.95 -3.98 21.48
C HIS A 122 -2.70 -4.70 22.02
N THR A 123 -2.87 -5.96 22.42
CA THR A 123 -1.79 -6.85 22.86
C THR A 123 -1.79 -8.14 22.03
N ASP A 124 -0.76 -8.97 22.22
CA ASP A 124 -0.77 -10.38 21.80
C ASP A 124 -1.41 -11.27 22.88
N ASP A 125 -1.41 -12.58 22.65
CA ASP A 125 -2.04 -13.63 23.46
C ASP A 125 -1.13 -14.22 24.56
N VAL A 126 -0.08 -13.50 24.98
CA VAL A 126 0.96 -14.06 25.87
C VAL A 126 0.61 -13.94 27.36
N ALA A 127 0.04 -12.81 27.77
CA ALA A 127 -0.34 -12.56 29.17
C ALA A 127 -1.83 -12.84 29.40
N ASP A 128 -2.31 -12.75 30.65
CA ASP A 128 -3.72 -12.96 30.95
C ASP A 128 -4.61 -11.83 30.39
N ASP A 129 -5.84 -12.17 29.99
CA ASP A 129 -6.79 -11.26 29.35
C ASP A 129 -7.01 -9.96 30.15
N ALA A 130 -7.09 -10.05 31.48
CA ALA A 130 -7.38 -8.90 32.33
C ALA A 130 -6.19 -7.94 32.38
N HIS A 131 -4.98 -8.48 32.52
CA HIS A 131 -3.74 -7.73 32.43
C HIS A 131 -3.56 -7.08 31.05
N ASN A 132 -3.77 -7.84 29.98
CA ASN A 132 -3.69 -7.37 28.60
C ASN A 132 -4.69 -6.22 28.32
N LEU A 133 -5.91 -6.35 28.85
CA LEU A 133 -6.94 -5.32 28.74
C LEU A 133 -6.58 -4.04 29.50
N ASP A 134 -6.02 -4.15 30.70
CA ASP A 134 -5.55 -2.99 31.48
C ASP A 134 -4.35 -2.31 30.80
N LEU A 135 -3.34 -3.08 30.39
CA LEU A 135 -2.13 -2.57 29.75
C LEU A 135 -2.44 -1.82 28.46
N SER A 136 -3.29 -2.41 27.59
CA SER A 136 -3.69 -1.77 26.34
C SER A 136 -4.41 -0.43 26.56
N LYS A 137 -5.28 -0.32 27.58
CA LYS A 137 -5.96 0.94 27.92
C LYS A 137 -4.99 2.01 28.39
N ARG A 138 -4.03 1.64 29.24
CA ARG A 138 -2.98 2.56 29.70
C ARG A 138 -2.12 3.07 28.54
N ARG A 139 -1.70 2.18 27.64
CA ARG A 139 -0.94 2.54 26.43
C ARG A 139 -1.69 3.50 25.52
N ALA A 140 -2.98 3.25 25.26
CA ALA A 140 -3.82 4.15 24.47
C ALA A 140 -3.92 5.55 25.11
N THR A 141 -4.02 5.62 26.44
CA THR A 141 -4.05 6.88 27.19
C THR A 141 -2.72 7.64 27.05
N SER A 142 -1.58 6.98 27.25
CA SER A 142 -0.25 7.59 27.07
C SER A 142 -0.05 8.17 25.66
N VAL A 143 -0.51 7.45 24.63
CA VAL A 143 -0.48 7.94 23.23
C VAL A 143 -1.35 9.18 23.06
N SER A 144 -2.59 9.16 23.56
CA SER A 144 -3.51 10.30 23.49
C SER A 144 -2.92 11.56 24.14
N ASP A 145 -2.39 11.42 25.35
CA ASP A 145 -1.80 12.54 26.09
C ASP A 145 -0.61 13.13 25.33
N ARG A 146 0.24 12.28 24.74
CA ARG A 146 1.39 12.74 23.97
C ARG A 146 1.00 13.42 22.66
N LEU A 147 0.01 12.89 21.94
CA LEU A 147 -0.51 13.54 20.73
C LEU A 147 -1.07 14.92 21.03
N GLY A 148 -1.79 15.10 22.14
CA GLY A 148 -2.28 16.40 22.59
C GLY A 148 -1.19 17.42 22.92
N GLN A 149 0.04 16.96 23.17
CA GLN A 149 1.21 17.83 23.36
C GLN A 149 1.92 18.16 22.03
N LEU A 150 1.83 17.26 21.04
CA LEU A 150 2.55 17.38 19.76
C LEU A 150 1.76 18.16 18.70
N THR A 151 0.43 18.12 18.75
CA THR A 151 -0.45 18.81 17.79
C THR A 151 -1.72 19.34 18.44
N ASN A 152 -2.36 20.32 17.79
CA ASN A 152 -3.59 20.90 18.29
C ASN A 152 -4.78 19.96 18.05
N MET A 153 -5.26 19.32 19.12
CA MET A 153 -6.37 18.37 19.07
C MET A 153 -7.76 19.02 19.28
N SER A 154 -7.86 20.34 19.41
CA SER A 154 -9.13 21.03 19.77
C SER A 154 -10.26 20.87 18.75
N ALA A 155 -9.94 20.61 17.49
CA ALA A 155 -10.92 20.35 16.43
C ALA A 155 -11.32 18.87 16.33
N PHE A 156 -10.77 18.00 17.19
CA PHE A 156 -11.03 16.58 17.20
C PHE A 156 -11.82 16.15 18.44
N SER A 157 -12.79 15.27 18.25
CA SER A 157 -13.39 14.52 19.35
C SER A 157 -12.55 13.27 19.59
N VAL A 158 -11.78 13.25 20.68
CA VAL A 158 -10.81 12.18 20.97
C VAL A 158 -11.39 11.19 21.97
N SER A 159 -11.28 9.89 21.68
CA SER A 159 -11.62 8.80 22.58
C SER A 159 -10.48 7.79 22.70
N THR A 160 -10.31 7.19 23.88
CA THR A 160 -9.35 6.12 24.13
C THR A 160 -10.05 4.84 24.58
N ASP A 161 -9.54 3.69 24.14
CA ASP A 161 -9.96 2.37 24.63
C ASP A 161 -8.79 1.37 24.57
N GLY A 162 -8.96 0.20 25.16
CA GLY A 162 -8.04 -0.91 25.01
C GLY A 162 -8.82 -2.20 24.82
N LYS A 163 -8.30 -3.06 23.94
CA LYS A 163 -8.95 -4.34 23.59
C LYS A 163 -8.19 -5.56 24.09
N GLY A 164 -7.03 -5.38 24.73
CA GLY A 164 -6.13 -6.48 25.02
C GLY A 164 -5.90 -7.31 23.75
N GLU A 165 -6.02 -8.63 23.89
CA GLU A 165 -5.84 -9.60 22.80
C GLU A 165 -7.11 -9.91 21.99
N SER A 166 -8.27 -9.34 22.38
CA SER A 166 -9.58 -9.74 21.84
C SER A 166 -9.83 -9.38 20.37
N THR A 167 -8.98 -8.54 19.78
CA THR A 167 -9.08 -8.06 18.39
C THR A 167 -7.71 -8.10 17.72
N PRO A 168 -7.18 -9.32 17.45
CA PRO A 168 -5.90 -9.47 16.78
C PRO A 168 -6.00 -9.00 15.32
N ARG A 169 -4.95 -8.34 14.82
CA ARG A 169 -4.81 -7.92 13.41
C ARG A 169 -4.52 -9.12 12.52
N VAL A 170 -3.70 -10.04 13.02
CA VAL A 170 -3.28 -11.29 12.37
C VAL A 170 -3.31 -12.44 13.39
N PRO A 171 -3.40 -13.71 12.98
CA PRO A 171 -3.41 -14.84 13.93
C PRO A 171 -2.18 -14.85 14.85
N ASN A 172 -2.32 -15.12 16.15
CA ASN A 172 -1.18 -15.18 17.09
C ASN A 172 -0.32 -16.47 16.98
N ASP A 173 -0.10 -16.96 15.76
CA ASP A 173 0.55 -18.25 15.46
C ASP A 173 2.08 -18.17 15.27
N SER A 174 2.65 -16.96 15.31
CA SER A 174 4.08 -16.72 15.21
C SER A 174 4.51 -15.48 15.99
N ASP A 175 5.78 -15.39 16.37
CA ASP A 175 6.33 -14.21 17.06
C ASP A 175 6.21 -12.93 16.22
N GLY A 176 6.35 -13.05 14.89
CA GLY A 176 6.13 -11.95 13.94
C GLY A 176 4.69 -11.45 13.97
N ASN A 177 3.72 -12.36 13.93
CA ASN A 177 2.31 -11.98 14.01
C ASN A 177 1.93 -11.39 15.36
N ARG A 178 2.46 -11.94 16.46
CA ARG A 178 2.30 -11.36 17.80
C ARG A 178 2.85 -9.94 17.87
N GLN A 179 3.99 -9.67 17.24
CA GLN A 179 4.52 -8.31 17.12
C GLN A 179 3.58 -7.35 16.38
N LEU A 180 2.98 -7.79 15.27
CA LEU A 180 1.99 -6.99 14.54
C LEU A 180 0.71 -6.72 15.36
N ASN A 181 0.34 -7.65 16.25
CA ASN A 181 -0.81 -7.51 17.14
C ASN A 181 -0.57 -6.54 18.30
N ARG A 182 0.67 -6.48 18.82
CA ARG A 182 1.10 -5.48 19.83
C ARG A 182 1.20 -4.09 19.21
N ARG A 183 0.07 -3.37 19.13
CA ARG A 183 -0.02 -2.06 18.47
C ARG A 183 -0.94 -1.09 19.21
N VAL A 184 -0.75 0.19 18.92
CA VAL A 184 -1.76 1.23 19.18
C VAL A 184 -2.30 1.71 17.84
N GLU A 185 -3.61 1.60 17.66
CA GLU A 185 -4.32 1.99 16.45
C GLU A 185 -4.98 3.36 16.65
N ILE A 186 -4.68 4.31 15.78
CA ILE A 186 -5.29 5.63 15.74
C ILE A 186 -6.19 5.69 14.51
N THR A 187 -7.50 5.77 14.70
CA THR A 187 -8.47 5.94 13.62
C THR A 187 -9.03 7.35 13.63
N LEU A 188 -8.83 8.07 12.53
CA LEU A 188 -9.43 9.38 12.27
C LEU A 188 -10.58 9.24 11.25
N VAL A 189 -11.76 9.73 11.61
CA VAL A 189 -12.88 9.97 10.69
C VAL A 189 -13.06 11.49 10.54
N PRO A 190 -12.65 12.08 9.40
CA PRO A 190 -12.72 13.53 9.20
C PRO A 190 -14.18 14.06 9.16
N THR A 191 -14.41 15.24 9.73
CA THR A 191 -15.76 15.89 9.73
C THR A 191 -16.26 16.29 8.34
N GLN A 192 -15.36 16.49 7.38
CA GLN A 192 -15.69 16.60 5.97
C GLN A 192 -15.08 15.39 5.26
N ALA A 193 -15.87 14.71 4.41
CA ALA A 193 -15.34 13.68 3.54
C ALA A 193 -14.11 14.25 2.83
N THR A 194 -13.05 13.46 2.73
CA THR A 194 -11.82 13.85 2.03
C THR A 194 -12.18 14.11 0.57
N SER A 195 -12.55 15.35 0.24
CA SER A 195 -12.51 15.80 -1.13
C SER A 195 -11.10 15.48 -1.61
N SER A 196 -11.01 14.85 -2.78
CA SER A 196 -9.84 14.28 -3.44
C SER A 196 -8.59 15.16 -3.55
N THR A 197 -8.64 16.36 -2.97
CA THR A 197 -7.63 17.41 -2.85
C THR A 197 -6.73 17.31 -1.63
N SER A 198 -7.03 16.50 -0.61
CA SER A 198 -6.16 16.31 0.56
C SER A 198 -5.63 14.87 0.64
N SER A 199 -4.70 14.52 -0.25
CA SER A 199 -3.59 13.68 0.22
C SER A 199 -2.84 14.49 1.28
N PRO A 200 -2.20 13.85 2.28
CA PRO A 200 -1.15 14.55 3.02
C PRO A 200 -0.22 15.13 1.97
N ASP A 201 -0.13 16.46 1.96
CA ASP A 201 0.73 17.19 1.07
C ASP A 201 2.15 16.71 1.37
N ALA A 202 2.66 15.78 0.55
CA ALA A 202 4.05 15.33 0.60
C ALA A 202 5.00 16.53 0.40
N SER A 203 4.49 17.70 -0.03
CA SER A 203 5.23 18.96 -0.08
C SER A 203 5.24 19.76 1.25
N LYS A 204 4.50 19.36 2.30
CA LYS A 204 4.52 20.04 3.61
C LYS A 204 5.07 19.24 4.78
N GLY A 205 5.52 18.00 4.54
CA GLY A 205 6.58 17.42 5.35
C GLY A 205 7.90 18.07 4.94
N THR A 206 8.47 18.94 5.77
CA THR A 206 9.81 19.55 5.56
C THR A 206 10.96 18.53 5.56
N GLY A 207 10.69 17.24 5.40
CA GLY A 207 11.69 16.22 5.12
C GLY A 207 12.00 16.22 3.64
N HIS A 208 12.88 17.12 3.19
CA HIS A 208 13.78 16.71 2.11
C HIS A 208 14.36 15.35 2.52
N GLY A 209 14.20 14.33 1.69
CA GLY A 209 14.74 12.98 1.93
C GLY A 209 16.28 12.98 1.94
N SER A 210 16.87 13.68 2.90
CA SER A 210 18.31 13.84 3.11
C SER A 210 18.90 12.71 3.95
N GLY A 211 18.16 11.60 4.11
CA GLY A 211 18.65 10.38 4.73
C GLY A 211 19.04 9.38 3.65
N ASP A 212 20.02 8.54 3.94
CA ASP A 212 20.36 7.43 3.06
C ASP A 212 19.19 6.44 2.99
N LEU A 213 18.97 5.86 1.81
CA LEU A 213 18.05 4.73 1.67
C LEU A 213 18.53 3.57 2.56
N PRO A 214 17.62 2.75 3.12
CA PRO A 214 18.03 1.54 3.83
C PRO A 214 18.87 0.66 2.89
N LYS A 215 19.77 -0.15 3.46
CA LYS A 215 20.61 -1.06 2.67
C LYS A 215 19.74 -1.91 1.75
N ALA A 216 20.11 -2.01 0.49
CA ALA A 216 19.41 -2.87 -0.47
C ALA A 216 19.68 -4.35 -0.16
N GLU A 217 18.65 -5.18 -0.34
CA GLU A 217 18.77 -6.62 -0.32
C GLU A 217 18.48 -7.16 -1.71
N GLY A 218 19.27 -8.15 -2.14
CA GLY A 218 19.26 -8.63 -3.52
C GLY A 218 20.00 -7.71 -4.51
N PRO A 219 19.87 -7.97 -5.82
CA PRO A 219 20.56 -7.21 -6.84
C PRO A 219 19.98 -5.79 -6.98
N VAL A 220 20.84 -4.85 -7.35
CA VAL A 220 20.52 -3.43 -7.52
C VAL A 220 20.98 -2.96 -8.89
N ALA A 221 20.14 -2.21 -9.58
CA ALA A 221 20.49 -1.53 -10.81
C ALA A 221 19.75 -0.21 -10.94
N LYS A 222 20.10 0.61 -11.93
CA LYS A 222 19.25 1.74 -12.31
C LYS A 222 18.01 1.24 -13.02
N GLY A 223 16.91 1.98 -12.88
CA GLY A 223 15.63 1.67 -13.52
C GLY A 223 15.74 1.43 -15.02
N SER A 224 16.54 2.25 -15.72
CA SER A 224 16.79 2.13 -17.16
C SER A 224 17.72 0.99 -17.58
N GLU A 225 18.56 0.51 -16.65
CA GLU A 225 19.50 -0.59 -16.92
C GLU A 225 18.83 -1.95 -16.66
N GLY A 226 17.89 -1.98 -15.72
CA GLY A 226 17.18 -3.19 -15.32
C GLY A 226 18.00 -4.11 -14.43
N VAL A 227 17.30 -4.99 -13.72
CA VAL A 227 17.91 -5.93 -12.78
C VAL A 227 17.43 -7.34 -13.07
N THR A 228 18.37 -8.28 -13.21
CA THR A 228 18.07 -9.71 -13.33
C THR A 228 18.07 -10.35 -11.95
N VAL A 229 16.95 -10.97 -11.59
CA VAL A 229 16.73 -11.69 -10.33
C VAL A 229 16.63 -13.17 -10.65
N LYS A 230 17.35 -14.01 -9.90
CA LYS A 230 17.43 -15.46 -10.10
C LYS A 230 16.91 -16.19 -8.88
N ARG A 231 16.17 -17.28 -9.08
CA ARG A 231 15.85 -18.23 -8.00
C ARG A 231 16.94 -19.29 -7.91
N ASP A 232 17.31 -19.64 -6.68
CA ASP A 232 18.44 -20.55 -6.43
C ASP A 232 18.27 -21.91 -7.14
N GLY A 233 19.35 -22.34 -7.80
CA GLY A 233 19.51 -23.71 -8.29
C GLY A 233 18.74 -24.09 -9.57
N ARG A 234 18.11 -23.15 -10.29
CA ARG A 234 17.36 -23.43 -11.54
C ARG A 234 17.63 -22.36 -12.62
N GLN A 235 17.36 -22.69 -13.89
CA GLN A 235 17.22 -21.71 -14.98
C GLN A 235 15.84 -21.05 -14.81
N ASP A 236 15.72 -20.18 -13.81
CA ASP A 236 14.49 -19.48 -13.44
C ASP A 236 14.91 -18.08 -13.03
N GLU A 237 14.81 -17.14 -13.96
CA GLU A 237 15.23 -15.76 -13.78
C GLU A 237 14.32 -14.78 -14.52
N LEU A 238 14.09 -13.63 -13.90
CA LEU A 238 13.34 -12.52 -14.45
C LEU A 238 14.21 -11.28 -14.48
N THR A 239 14.16 -10.53 -15.57
CA THR A 239 14.75 -9.18 -15.64
C THR A 239 13.64 -8.16 -15.54
N PHE A 240 13.78 -7.23 -14.58
CA PHE A 240 12.84 -6.14 -14.34
C PHE A 240 13.44 -4.81 -14.77
N VAL A 241 12.68 -4.02 -15.53
CA VAL A 241 13.05 -2.68 -16.00
C VAL A 241 11.92 -1.72 -15.68
N LEU A 242 12.25 -0.56 -15.11
CA LEU A 242 11.32 0.55 -14.93
C LEU A 242 12.05 1.84 -15.31
N THR A 243 11.86 2.29 -16.53
CA THR A 243 12.62 3.44 -17.08
C THR A 243 12.19 4.76 -16.49
N GLU A 244 10.92 4.89 -16.09
CA GLU A 244 10.31 6.10 -15.57
C GLU A 244 8.97 5.79 -14.90
N VAL A 245 8.48 6.72 -14.10
CA VAL A 245 7.09 6.76 -13.64
C VAL A 245 6.46 8.09 -14.05
N THR A 246 5.14 8.12 -14.09
CA THR A 246 4.38 9.29 -14.52
C THR A 246 3.46 9.77 -13.40
N ARG A 247 3.56 11.05 -13.05
CA ARG A 247 2.76 11.70 -12.01
C ARG A 247 1.36 12.03 -12.52
N ARG A 248 0.34 11.64 -11.75
CA ARG A 248 -1.08 11.85 -12.04
C ARG A 248 -1.81 12.25 -10.76
N GLY A 249 -1.93 13.57 -10.57
CA GLY A 249 -2.48 14.12 -9.33
C GLY A 249 -1.64 13.70 -8.14
N LYS A 250 -2.24 12.93 -7.23
CA LYS A 250 -1.61 12.39 -6.01
C LYS A 250 -1.02 10.98 -6.16
N TYR A 251 -0.90 10.50 -7.41
CA TYR A 251 -0.44 9.15 -7.72
C TYR A 251 0.73 9.15 -8.70
N LEU A 252 1.49 8.07 -8.69
CA LEU A 252 2.52 7.73 -9.67
C LEU A 252 2.11 6.45 -10.37
N VAL A 253 2.26 6.42 -11.70
CA VAL A 253 1.98 5.24 -12.52
C VAL A 253 3.28 4.78 -13.15
N GLY A 254 3.62 3.50 -12.99
CA GLY A 254 4.76 2.88 -13.66
C GLY A 254 4.37 1.62 -14.40
N GLU A 255 5.11 1.36 -15.48
CA GLU A 255 4.98 0.15 -16.28
C GLU A 255 6.28 -0.65 -16.15
N VAL A 256 6.32 -1.57 -15.20
CA VAL A 256 7.48 -2.44 -14.99
C VAL A 256 7.48 -3.50 -16.07
N LYS A 257 8.53 -3.52 -16.91
CA LYS A 257 8.71 -4.61 -17.88
C LYS A 257 9.37 -5.79 -17.16
N ALA A 258 8.79 -6.96 -17.29
CA ALA A 258 9.35 -8.22 -16.79
C ALA A 258 9.66 -9.13 -17.98
N THR A 259 10.90 -9.59 -18.08
CA THR A 259 11.39 -10.42 -19.19
C THR A 259 11.93 -11.76 -18.67
N GLY A 260 11.46 -12.87 -19.25
CA GLY A 260 11.93 -14.21 -18.93
C GLY A 260 13.37 -14.43 -19.41
N GLY A 261 14.23 -14.95 -18.53
CA GLY A 261 15.61 -15.31 -18.89
C GLY A 261 15.74 -16.56 -19.77
N PRO A 262 16.96 -17.03 -20.02
CA PRO A 262 17.21 -18.26 -20.77
C PRO A 262 16.49 -19.45 -20.13
N GLY A 263 15.72 -20.20 -20.93
CA GLY A 263 14.91 -21.31 -20.44
C GLY A 263 13.49 -20.93 -20.00
N GLY A 264 13.16 -19.63 -19.94
CA GLY A 264 11.86 -19.13 -19.49
C GLY A 264 11.70 -19.17 -17.96
N THR A 265 10.49 -18.91 -17.48
CA THR A 265 10.15 -18.96 -16.05
C THR A 265 9.29 -20.17 -15.71
N GLN A 266 9.39 -20.65 -14.48
CA GLN A 266 8.53 -21.74 -13.98
C GLN A 266 7.16 -21.25 -13.50
N THR A 267 7.08 -19.99 -13.09
CA THR A 267 5.86 -19.31 -12.65
C THR A 267 5.79 -17.93 -13.29
N GLY A 268 4.60 -17.33 -13.32
CA GLY A 268 4.46 -15.95 -13.75
C GLY A 268 5.01 -14.93 -12.75
N PRO A 269 5.25 -13.68 -13.17
CA PRO A 269 5.82 -12.64 -12.31
C PRO A 269 5.08 -12.39 -10.99
N ALA A 270 3.77 -12.63 -10.89
CA ALA A 270 3.01 -12.45 -9.65
C ALA A 270 3.61 -13.24 -8.48
N ASP A 271 4.01 -14.48 -8.72
CA ASP A 271 4.63 -15.36 -7.71
C ASP A 271 6.02 -14.87 -7.25
N TRP A 272 6.65 -13.98 -8.02
CA TRP A 272 7.93 -13.36 -7.66
C TRP A 272 7.78 -12.08 -6.86
N LEU A 273 6.64 -11.42 -7.02
CA LEU A 273 6.42 -10.02 -6.62
C LEU A 273 5.33 -9.89 -5.55
N GLN A 274 5.13 -10.93 -4.74
CA GLN A 274 4.24 -10.91 -3.59
C GLN A 274 4.82 -10.08 -2.44
N PRO A 275 3.98 -9.44 -1.62
CA PRO A 275 4.39 -8.85 -0.36
C PRO A 275 4.90 -9.96 0.56
N THR A 276 5.90 -9.61 1.33
CA THR A 276 6.68 -10.59 2.09
C THR A 276 6.46 -10.50 3.61
N GLN A 277 5.59 -9.57 4.03
CA GLN A 277 5.13 -9.40 5.41
C GLN A 277 3.89 -10.24 5.70
N LEU A 278 2.92 -10.25 4.78
CA LEU A 278 1.67 -11.02 4.85
C LEU A 278 1.30 -11.49 3.45
N ALA A 279 0.61 -12.64 3.35
CA ALA A 279 0.27 -13.21 2.06
C ALA A 279 -0.73 -12.35 1.29
N GLY A 280 -0.41 -12.03 0.03
CA GLY A 280 -1.32 -11.47 -0.96
C GLY A 280 -1.67 -9.97 -0.83
N SER A 281 -1.63 -9.39 0.37
CA SER A 281 -2.01 -7.98 0.56
C SER A 281 -0.91 -7.15 1.23
N ALA A 282 -0.69 -5.99 0.63
CA ALA A 282 0.21 -4.98 1.17
C ALA A 282 -0.42 -4.17 2.31
N ARG A 283 -1.72 -4.31 2.61
CA ARG A 283 -2.46 -3.50 3.62
C ARG A 283 -2.21 -3.92 5.08
N GLY A 284 -1.26 -4.82 5.32
CA GLY A 284 -1.02 -5.39 6.64
C GLY A 284 -2.17 -6.30 7.11
N GLU A 285 -2.85 -6.95 6.17
CA GLU A 285 -3.83 -8.04 6.37
C GLU A 285 -3.53 -9.13 5.32
N GLU A 286 -3.91 -10.39 5.55
CA GLU A 286 -3.75 -11.46 4.55
C GLU A 286 -4.95 -11.49 3.58
N ASP A 287 -4.67 -11.56 2.26
CA ASP A 287 -5.70 -11.87 1.26
C ASP A 287 -5.15 -12.81 0.17
N ASN A 288 -5.36 -14.11 0.38
CA ASN A 288 -4.88 -15.14 -0.54
C ASN A 288 -5.50 -15.09 -1.94
N ARG A 289 -6.57 -14.31 -2.15
CA ARG A 289 -7.18 -14.11 -3.48
C ARG A 289 -6.32 -13.23 -4.38
N LEU A 290 -5.35 -12.49 -3.81
CA LEU A 290 -4.48 -11.58 -4.54
C LEU A 290 -3.12 -12.18 -4.92
N THR A 291 -2.98 -13.50 -4.78
CA THR A 291 -1.73 -14.21 -5.10
C THR A 291 -1.35 -14.16 -6.58
N SER A 292 -2.30 -13.88 -7.48
CA SER A 292 -2.04 -13.63 -8.91
C SER A 292 -1.75 -12.16 -9.25
N ALA A 293 -1.84 -11.26 -8.27
CA ALA A 293 -1.62 -9.83 -8.45
C ALA A 293 -0.23 -9.38 -7.98
N VAL A 294 0.25 -8.26 -8.52
CA VAL A 294 1.54 -7.66 -8.17
C VAL A 294 1.36 -6.67 -7.01
N THR A 295 1.39 -7.16 -5.78
CA THR A 295 1.12 -6.36 -4.58
C THR A 295 2.37 -5.98 -3.79
N GLY A 296 3.53 -6.61 -4.04
CA GLY A 296 4.76 -6.40 -3.28
C GLY A 296 5.68 -5.28 -3.77
N LEU A 297 5.51 -4.81 -5.01
CA LEU A 297 6.34 -3.75 -5.58
C LEU A 297 6.06 -2.40 -4.91
N SER A 298 7.03 -1.85 -4.21
CA SER A 298 6.87 -0.60 -3.45
C SER A 298 7.83 0.49 -3.91
N LEU A 299 7.44 1.75 -3.77
CA LEU A 299 8.37 2.88 -3.89
C LEU A 299 8.99 3.16 -2.52
N LEU A 300 10.27 3.49 -2.51
CA LEU A 300 11.07 3.60 -1.30
C LEU A 300 11.74 4.97 -1.18
N THR A 301 11.58 5.58 -0.01
CA THR A 301 12.33 6.73 0.46
C THR A 301 13.15 6.33 1.69
N ALA A 302 13.96 7.25 2.23
CA ALA A 302 14.75 6.98 3.43
C ALA A 302 13.90 6.59 4.66
N GLN A 303 12.66 7.08 4.73
CA GLN A 303 11.80 6.90 5.92
C GLN A 303 10.51 6.15 5.65
N THR A 304 10.04 6.10 4.40
CA THR A 304 8.71 5.62 4.04
C THR A 304 8.76 4.70 2.84
N ARG A 305 8.02 3.61 2.94
CA ARG A 305 7.68 2.68 1.86
C ARG A 305 6.24 2.93 1.44
N TYR A 306 6.03 3.05 0.14
CA TYR A 306 4.74 3.32 -0.49
C TYR A 306 4.32 2.09 -1.29
N TYR A 307 3.23 1.44 -0.87
CA TYR A 307 2.73 0.25 -1.53
C TYR A 307 1.75 0.60 -2.65
N PRO A 308 1.44 -0.36 -3.55
CA PRO A 308 0.45 -0.12 -4.59
C PRO A 308 -0.88 0.39 -4.01
N VAL A 309 -1.46 1.36 -4.71
CA VAL A 309 -2.81 1.89 -4.45
C VAL A 309 -3.81 0.77 -4.67
N ASP A 310 -4.94 0.82 -3.98
CA ASP A 310 -5.97 -0.20 -4.08
C ASP A 310 -7.36 0.35 -3.76
N TYR A 311 -8.39 -0.48 -3.80
CA TYR A 311 -9.74 -0.12 -3.37
C TYR A 311 -10.53 -1.33 -2.90
N THR A 312 -11.59 -1.05 -2.15
CA THR A 312 -12.58 -2.04 -1.72
C THR A 312 -13.88 -1.84 -2.50
N ALA A 313 -14.30 -2.85 -3.26
CA ALA A 313 -15.56 -2.89 -4.00
C ALA A 313 -16.76 -2.98 -3.04
N ALA A 314 -17.97 -2.74 -3.57
CA ALA A 314 -19.21 -2.72 -2.77
C ALA A 314 -19.48 -4.03 -2.01
N GLU A 315 -19.05 -5.17 -2.56
CA GLU A 315 -19.18 -6.49 -1.94
C GLU A 315 -18.07 -6.80 -0.91
N GLY A 316 -17.18 -5.83 -0.64
CA GLY A 316 -16.03 -6.00 0.27
C GLY A 316 -14.79 -6.61 -0.41
N THR A 317 -14.83 -6.85 -1.72
CA THR A 317 -13.70 -7.40 -2.47
C THR A 317 -12.60 -6.35 -2.63
N HIS A 318 -11.36 -6.72 -2.29
CA HIS A 318 -10.18 -5.87 -2.44
C HIS A 318 -9.57 -6.02 -3.82
N HIS A 319 -9.20 -4.90 -4.42
CA HIS A 319 -8.56 -4.84 -5.73
C HIS A 319 -7.35 -3.90 -5.70
N PRO A 320 -6.14 -4.40 -6.00
CA PRO A 320 -4.99 -3.52 -6.19
C PRO A 320 -5.06 -2.81 -7.55
N LEU A 321 -4.54 -1.59 -7.60
CA LEU A 321 -4.22 -0.88 -8.85
C LEU A 321 -2.83 -1.30 -9.30
N SER A 322 -2.69 -2.60 -9.50
CA SER A 322 -1.51 -3.26 -10.03
C SER A 322 -1.93 -4.25 -11.12
N GLU A 323 -0.95 -4.89 -11.75
CA GLU A 323 -1.23 -6.05 -12.57
C GLU A 323 -1.89 -7.16 -11.72
N ILE A 324 -2.95 -7.78 -12.24
CA ILE A 324 -3.78 -8.77 -11.53
C ILE A 324 -3.78 -10.15 -12.22
N THR A 325 -3.25 -10.25 -13.44
CA THR A 325 -3.14 -11.51 -14.20
C THR A 325 -1.69 -11.85 -14.55
N ALA A 326 -0.74 -11.55 -13.66
CA ALA A 326 0.68 -11.83 -13.90
C ALA A 326 1.09 -13.27 -13.54
N ASP A 327 0.20 -14.25 -13.67
CA ASP A 327 0.42 -15.67 -13.35
C ASP A 327 0.98 -16.49 -14.53
N ASN A 328 0.87 -15.96 -15.75
CA ASN A 328 1.40 -16.57 -16.96
C ASN A 328 2.93 -16.70 -16.94
N GLN A 329 3.43 -17.91 -17.22
CA GLN A 329 4.86 -18.15 -17.45
C GLN A 329 5.36 -17.34 -18.65
N LEU A 330 6.61 -16.89 -18.58
CA LEU A 330 7.29 -16.22 -19.68
C LEU A 330 8.26 -17.19 -20.34
N GLY A 331 8.20 -17.31 -21.67
CA GLY A 331 9.25 -17.97 -22.43
C GLY A 331 10.56 -17.18 -22.41
N ALA A 332 11.62 -17.78 -22.97
CA ALA A 332 12.92 -17.12 -23.02
C ALA A 332 12.89 -15.86 -23.90
N GLY A 333 13.13 -14.71 -23.30
CA GLY A 333 13.05 -13.39 -23.95
C GLY A 333 11.62 -12.83 -24.06
N ASP A 334 10.59 -13.59 -23.69
CA ASP A 334 9.23 -13.07 -23.64
C ASP A 334 9.13 -12.00 -22.56
N THR A 335 8.36 -10.95 -22.86
CA THR A 335 8.22 -9.78 -21.99
C THR A 335 6.75 -9.49 -21.74
N THR A 336 6.42 -9.18 -20.49
CA THR A 336 5.11 -8.65 -20.10
C THR A 336 5.24 -7.29 -19.42
N THR A 337 4.13 -6.54 -19.37
CA THR A 337 4.05 -5.23 -18.73
C THR A 337 3.24 -5.36 -17.44
N LEU A 338 3.85 -4.97 -16.33
CA LEU A 338 3.22 -4.93 -15.02
C LEU A 338 2.93 -3.47 -14.68
N THR A 339 1.67 -3.06 -14.89
CA THR A 339 1.25 -1.69 -14.56
C THR A 339 1.00 -1.60 -13.07
N VAL A 340 1.57 -0.60 -12.40
CA VAL A 340 1.38 -0.39 -10.97
C VAL A 340 1.16 1.09 -10.69
N VAL A 341 0.20 1.38 -9.82
CA VAL A 341 -0.09 2.73 -9.32
C VAL A 341 0.34 2.82 -7.86
N TRP A 342 1.14 3.83 -7.53
CA TRP A 342 1.57 4.14 -6.16
C TRP A 342 1.05 5.51 -5.73
N PRO A 343 0.97 5.79 -4.41
CA PRO A 343 0.89 7.17 -3.94
C PRO A 343 2.11 7.97 -4.42
N ASP A 344 1.90 9.26 -4.68
CA ASP A 344 3.02 10.17 -5.03
C ASP A 344 3.94 10.39 -3.82
N THR A 345 5.23 10.15 -4.03
CA THR A 345 6.27 10.35 -3.03
C THR A 345 6.65 11.83 -2.87
N GLY A 346 6.23 12.69 -3.80
CA GLY A 346 6.62 14.10 -3.89
C GLY A 346 8.02 14.32 -4.47
N GLN A 347 8.73 13.26 -4.87
CA GLN A 347 10.09 13.34 -5.43
C GLN A 347 10.08 13.40 -6.97
N ASP A 348 11.10 14.00 -7.58
CA ASP A 348 11.26 13.99 -9.05
C ASP A 348 12.03 12.75 -9.56
N THR A 349 12.58 11.94 -8.63
CA THR A 349 13.19 10.64 -8.90
C THR A 349 12.76 9.68 -7.80
N VAL A 350 12.43 8.43 -8.14
CA VAL A 350 12.01 7.40 -7.20
C VAL A 350 12.91 6.16 -7.26
N THR A 351 12.81 5.36 -6.20
CA THR A 351 13.42 4.02 -6.10
C THR A 351 12.30 3.00 -5.97
N LEU A 352 12.29 1.99 -6.84
CA LEU A 352 11.43 0.81 -6.73
C LEU A 352 12.18 -0.25 -5.92
N ASP A 353 11.51 -0.84 -4.95
CA ASP A 353 12.08 -1.84 -4.05
C ASP A 353 11.07 -2.95 -3.80
N LEU A 354 11.52 -4.20 -3.95
CA LEU A 354 10.84 -5.36 -3.42
C LEU A 354 11.58 -5.80 -2.16
N GLN A 355 10.92 -5.68 -1.02
CA GLN A 355 11.50 -5.97 0.29
C GLN A 355 11.76 -7.47 0.48
N PRO A 356 12.75 -7.85 1.30
CA PRO A 356 12.94 -9.24 1.71
C PRO A 356 11.77 -9.74 2.57
N ALA A 357 11.60 -11.06 2.64
CA ALA A 357 10.69 -11.70 3.58
C ALA A 357 11.18 -11.57 5.01
N GLN A 358 10.28 -11.08 5.86
CA GLN A 358 10.52 -10.90 7.29
C GLN A 358 10.23 -12.21 8.06
N HIS A 359 9.49 -13.13 7.46
CA HIS A 359 9.12 -14.44 8.02
C HIS A 359 9.23 -15.55 6.98
N SER A 360 9.06 -16.80 7.40
CA SER A 360 9.04 -17.95 6.50
C SER A 360 7.79 -17.88 5.62
N THR A 361 7.97 -17.53 4.35
CA THR A 361 6.88 -17.49 3.37
C THR A 361 6.80 -18.81 2.60
N PRO A 362 5.59 -19.30 2.27
CA PRO A 362 5.45 -20.48 1.40
C PRO A 362 5.91 -20.21 -0.04
N SER A 363 5.93 -18.95 -0.47
CA SER A 363 6.47 -18.50 -1.75
C SER A 363 7.93 -18.02 -1.62
N PRO A 364 8.74 -18.14 -2.69
CA PRO A 364 10.15 -17.72 -2.68
C PRO A 364 10.30 -16.20 -2.57
N ASN A 365 11.15 -15.75 -1.67
CA ASN A 365 11.55 -14.37 -1.48
C ASN A 365 12.59 -13.94 -2.54
N ASN A 366 12.31 -12.91 -3.34
CA ASN A 366 13.16 -12.49 -4.46
C ASN A 366 13.45 -10.97 -4.40
N PRO A 367 14.10 -10.46 -3.33
CA PRO A 367 14.26 -9.03 -3.15
C PRO A 367 15.15 -8.43 -4.25
N PHE A 368 14.85 -7.20 -4.67
CA PHE A 368 15.67 -6.44 -5.60
C PHE A 368 15.35 -4.95 -5.51
N ARG A 369 16.21 -4.13 -6.12
CA ARG A 369 16.02 -2.68 -6.18
C ARG A 369 16.33 -2.08 -7.55
N LEU A 370 15.48 -1.16 -8.00
CA LEU A 370 15.74 -0.27 -9.13
C LEU A 370 15.81 1.18 -8.64
N THR A 371 16.93 1.87 -8.91
CA THR A 371 17.17 3.26 -8.49
C THR A 371 17.09 4.23 -9.66
N ASP A 372 17.16 5.54 -9.38
CA ASP A 372 17.29 6.59 -10.39
C ASP A 372 16.14 6.62 -11.42
N ILE A 373 14.91 6.30 -11.01
CA ILE A 373 13.75 6.27 -11.89
C ILE A 373 13.14 7.69 -11.95
N PRO A 374 13.21 8.41 -13.08
CA PRO A 374 12.66 9.75 -13.19
C PRO A 374 11.14 9.77 -13.11
N VAL A 375 10.60 10.83 -12.51
CA VAL A 375 9.16 11.12 -12.49
C VAL A 375 8.81 12.14 -13.56
N LYS A 376 8.00 11.73 -14.54
CA LYS A 376 7.41 12.62 -15.56
C LYS A 376 6.16 13.29 -15.05
N ARG A 377 5.86 14.48 -15.58
CA ARG A 377 4.65 15.27 -15.27
C ARG A 377 3.52 14.98 -16.24
#